data_AF-A0A232M604-F1
#
_entry.id   AF-A0A232M604-F1
#
_cell.length_a   1.000
_cell.length_b   1.000
_cell.length_c   1.000
_cell.angle_alpha   90.00
_cell.angle_beta   90.00
_cell.angle_gamma   90.00
#
_symmetry.space_group_name_H-M   'P 1'
#
loop_
_entity.id
_entity.type
_entity.pdbx_description
1 polymer ?
#
loop_
_entity_poly.entity_id
_entity_poly.type
_entity_poly.pdbx_seq_one_letter_code
_entity_poly.pdbx_strand_id
1 'polypeptide(L)'
;MPANAGTDTKNYLSFFLFWLCSLPFIWFPVHQIRHLFTVKSFISPIAGIAFLAWAIKKANGIGPIIHQPNTVHGSQLAWAVIRGIMSSIANFATLIVNDPDFSRFATKPNDALWSQFFTIPIGFAVTSFIGIIVSSSSTVIYGETIWNPLDILSRFLDGASSGERFGVFVISAAFALAQLGTNIAANSVSAGTDLTALLPRFINIRRGGYICAAIGLVMCPWHLLASSNQFTTYLSAYSVFLSSIAGVIICDYYFIRKGYLEVKELYSAQRRSPYYYVFGFSWYGYTAYISGILINIVGFVGAVGHDVPIGAQYIYNLNFFAGFIVSGGMYYLLARLVPFPATSDKWNEVDSDIQHHAESSVYGRDATDEESRYFDAVLPGDKGNDIHNKRR
;
A
#
# COMPACT_ATOMS: atom_id res chain seq x y z
N MET A 1 22.63 -14.44 -22.42
CA MET A 1 21.16 -14.45 -22.32
C MET A 1 20.56 -14.14 -23.69
N PRO A 2 19.33 -14.59 -24.02
CA PRO A 2 18.65 -14.21 -25.26
C PRO A 2 18.50 -12.69 -25.37
N ALA A 3 18.52 -12.14 -26.60
CA ALA A 3 18.40 -10.70 -26.84
C ALA A 3 17.09 -10.09 -26.29
N ASN A 4 16.03 -10.90 -26.16
CA ASN A 4 14.72 -10.48 -25.68
C ASN A 4 14.58 -10.57 -24.14
N ALA A 5 15.63 -10.97 -23.41
CA ALA A 5 15.55 -11.22 -21.98
C ALA A 5 15.38 -9.95 -21.14
N GLY A 6 15.62 -8.76 -21.69
CA GLY A 6 15.45 -7.48 -21.01
C GLY A 6 16.41 -7.24 -19.84
N THR A 7 17.42 -8.11 -19.65
CA THR A 7 18.44 -8.01 -18.61
C THR A 7 19.73 -8.69 -19.08
N ASP A 8 20.84 -8.43 -18.39
CA ASP A 8 22.12 -9.11 -18.60
C ASP A 8 22.38 -10.16 -17.51
N THR A 9 23.37 -11.02 -17.73
CA THR A 9 23.70 -12.11 -16.80
C THR A 9 24.10 -11.59 -15.41
N LYS A 10 24.79 -10.44 -15.35
CA LYS A 10 25.29 -9.87 -14.09
C LYS A 10 24.14 -9.32 -13.24
N ASN A 11 23.22 -8.59 -13.86
CA ASN A 11 22.05 -8.00 -13.23
C ASN A 11 21.06 -9.08 -12.80
N TYR A 12 20.84 -10.10 -13.63
CA TYR A 12 20.01 -11.24 -13.24
C TYR A 12 20.61 -12.01 -12.06
N LEU A 13 21.92 -12.30 -12.09
CA LEU A 13 22.57 -12.97 -10.96
C LEU A 13 22.47 -12.13 -9.68
N SER A 14 22.69 -10.82 -9.78
CA SER A 14 22.58 -9.90 -8.64
C SER A 14 21.15 -9.87 -8.08
N PHE A 15 20.15 -9.85 -8.96
CA PHE A 15 18.74 -9.95 -8.59
C PHE A 15 18.42 -11.30 -7.93
N PHE A 16 18.88 -12.40 -8.50
CA PHE A 16 18.66 -13.74 -7.98
C PHE A 16 19.31 -13.91 -6.60
N LEU A 17 20.51 -13.40 -6.39
CA LEU A 17 21.18 -13.40 -5.10
C LEU A 17 20.42 -12.56 -4.07
N PHE A 18 19.97 -11.36 -4.44
CA PHE A 18 19.15 -10.53 -3.56
C PHE A 18 17.82 -11.22 -3.20
N TRP A 19 17.15 -11.80 -4.20
CA TRP A 19 15.94 -12.59 -4.02
C TRP A 19 16.17 -13.76 -3.06
N LEU A 20 17.22 -14.55 -3.28
CA LEU A 20 17.59 -15.68 -2.43
C LEU A 20 17.89 -15.24 -0.99
N CYS A 21 18.66 -14.16 -0.83
CA CYS A 21 18.98 -13.58 0.47
C CYS A 21 17.75 -12.99 1.19
N SER A 22 16.69 -12.64 0.46
CA SER A 22 15.44 -12.13 1.05
C SER A 22 14.57 -13.24 1.65
N LEU A 23 14.67 -14.47 1.14
CA LEU A 23 13.82 -15.60 1.54
C LEU A 23 13.85 -15.95 3.04
N PRO A 24 15.01 -15.94 3.73
CA PRO A 24 15.05 -16.20 5.17
C PRO A 24 14.26 -15.17 5.99
N PHE A 25 14.21 -13.92 5.52
CA PHE A 25 13.54 -12.84 6.25
C PHE A 25 12.00 -12.92 6.16
N ILE A 26 11.47 -13.59 5.13
CA ILE A 26 10.03 -13.86 4.98
C ILE A 26 9.53 -14.85 6.05
N TRP A 27 10.41 -15.70 6.57
CA TRP A 27 10.04 -16.71 7.56
C TRP A 27 9.60 -16.11 8.90
N PHE A 28 10.20 -14.97 9.29
CA PHE A 28 9.98 -14.38 10.61
C PHE A 28 8.57 -13.80 10.73
N PRO A 29 7.91 -13.95 11.90
CA PRO A 29 6.63 -13.29 12.16
C PRO A 29 6.74 -11.76 12.07
N VAL A 30 5.65 -11.11 11.64
CA VAL A 30 5.56 -9.65 11.48
C VAL A 30 5.99 -8.88 12.74
N HIS A 31 5.62 -9.36 13.92
CA HIS A 31 5.99 -8.72 15.18
C HIS A 31 7.52 -8.70 15.45
N GLN A 32 8.26 -9.70 14.97
CA GLN A 32 9.73 -9.75 15.12
C GLN A 32 10.44 -8.91 14.06
N ILE A 33 9.83 -8.76 12.88
CA ILE A 33 10.35 -7.96 11.77
C ILE A 33 10.45 -6.47 12.13
N ARG A 34 9.75 -6.01 13.17
CA ARG A 34 9.89 -4.63 13.71
C ARG A 34 11.36 -4.21 13.93
N HIS A 35 12.23 -5.11 14.36
CA HIS A 35 13.65 -4.79 14.57
C HIS A 35 14.38 -4.49 13.25
N LEU A 36 14.09 -5.25 12.18
CA LEU A 36 14.58 -4.99 10.83
C LEU A 36 14.15 -3.59 10.36
N PHE A 37 12.88 -3.23 10.60
CA PHE A 37 12.36 -1.90 10.27
C PHE A 37 12.99 -0.79 11.09
N THR A 38 13.34 -1.05 12.35
CA THR A 38 14.03 -0.07 13.20
C THR A 38 15.44 0.17 12.69
N VAL A 39 16.19 -0.88 12.35
CA VAL A 39 17.54 -0.74 11.78
C VAL A 39 17.49 -0.02 10.43
N LYS A 40 16.56 -0.39 9.54
CA LYS A 40 16.42 0.25 8.23
C LYS A 40 16.09 1.73 8.35
N SER A 41 15.29 2.15 9.35
CA SER A 41 14.89 3.55 9.51
C SER A 41 16.04 4.47 9.88
N PHE A 42 17.13 3.93 10.47
CA PHE A 42 18.35 4.71 10.69
C PHE A 42 19.28 4.68 9.48
N ILE A 43 19.53 3.49 8.93
CA ILE A 43 20.53 3.30 7.87
C ILE A 43 20.11 3.97 6.56
N SER A 44 18.84 3.81 6.15
CA SER A 44 18.39 4.25 4.82
C SER A 44 18.42 5.78 4.64
N PRO A 45 17.93 6.59 5.60
CA PRO A 45 18.02 8.05 5.49
C PRO A 45 19.46 8.55 5.50
N ILE A 46 20.34 7.97 6.33
CA ILE A 46 21.76 8.33 6.37
C ILE A 46 22.42 8.07 5.02
N ALA A 47 22.15 6.91 4.41
CA ALA A 47 22.66 6.59 3.08
C ALA A 47 22.12 7.53 2.00
N GLY A 48 20.84 7.89 2.05
CA GLY A 48 20.23 8.86 1.13
C GLY A 48 20.86 10.26 1.25
N ILE A 49 21.09 10.74 2.47
CA ILE A 49 21.76 12.02 2.73
C ILE A 49 23.23 11.98 2.29
N ALA A 50 23.94 10.89 2.58
CA ALA A 50 25.32 10.70 2.14
C ALA A 50 25.41 10.70 0.61
N PHE A 51 24.48 10.04 -0.06
CA PHE A 51 24.40 10.01 -1.52
C PHE A 51 24.11 11.39 -2.10
N LEU A 52 23.17 12.14 -1.52
CA LEU A 52 22.87 13.53 -1.88
C LEU A 52 24.11 14.41 -1.75
N ALA A 53 24.78 14.38 -0.60
CA ALA A 53 25.96 15.19 -0.33
C ALA A 53 27.10 14.89 -1.33
N TRP A 54 27.28 13.61 -1.69
CA TRP A 54 28.26 13.20 -2.67
C TRP A 54 27.90 13.69 -4.09
N ALA A 55 26.64 13.55 -4.51
CA ALA A 55 26.18 14.03 -5.80
C ALA A 55 26.36 15.55 -5.95
N ILE A 56 25.97 16.33 -4.94
CA ILE A 56 26.14 17.80 -4.92
C ILE A 56 27.62 18.17 -5.02
N LYS A 57 28.49 17.49 -4.26
CA LYS A 57 29.93 17.74 -4.30
C LYS A 57 30.51 17.47 -5.69
N LYS A 58 30.10 16.38 -6.35
CA LYS A 58 30.60 16.01 -7.68
C LYS A 58 30.07 16.94 -8.78
N ALA A 59 28.88 17.49 -8.59
CA ALA A 59 28.28 18.49 -9.48
C ALA A 59 28.74 19.94 -9.20
N ASN A 60 29.58 20.18 -8.18
CA ASN A 60 29.97 21.52 -7.70
C ASN A 60 28.77 22.43 -7.39
N GLY A 61 27.66 21.87 -6.90
CA GLY A 61 26.44 22.61 -6.61
C GLY A 61 25.19 21.72 -6.64
N ILE A 62 24.04 22.32 -6.39
CA ILE A 62 22.75 21.61 -6.24
C ILE A 62 22.11 21.27 -7.62
N GLY A 63 22.89 21.42 -8.70
CA GLY A 63 22.44 21.23 -10.09
C GLY A 63 21.54 22.36 -10.60
N PRO A 64 21.15 22.34 -11.89
CA PRO A 64 20.41 23.41 -12.53
C PRO A 64 18.95 23.51 -12.08
N ILE A 65 18.38 22.43 -11.52
CA ILE A 65 16.94 22.33 -11.23
C ILE A 65 16.40 23.46 -10.34
N ILE A 66 17.21 24.02 -9.45
CA ILE A 66 16.79 25.11 -8.55
C ILE A 66 16.55 26.43 -9.31
N HIS A 67 17.30 26.65 -10.39
CA HIS A 67 17.24 27.88 -11.18
C HIS A 67 16.58 27.65 -12.55
N GLN A 68 16.14 26.43 -12.84
CA GLN A 68 15.53 26.09 -14.11
C GLN A 68 14.07 26.59 -14.16
N PRO A 69 13.72 27.50 -15.08
CA PRO A 69 12.34 27.95 -15.23
C PRO A 69 11.47 26.81 -15.79
N ASN A 70 10.18 26.89 -15.50
CA ASN A 70 9.19 26.00 -16.10
C ASN A 70 9.13 26.21 -17.63
N THR A 71 9.12 25.11 -18.38
CA THR A 71 8.97 25.13 -19.84
C THR A 71 7.50 25.10 -20.29
N VAL A 72 6.59 24.68 -19.41
CA VAL A 72 5.16 24.59 -19.68
C VAL A 72 4.38 25.63 -18.86
N HIS A 73 3.36 26.22 -19.48
CA HIS A 73 2.56 27.30 -18.91
C HIS A 73 1.04 27.06 -19.07
N GLY A 74 0.24 27.85 -18.34
CA GLY A 74 -1.22 27.81 -18.43
C GLY A 74 -1.84 26.46 -18.05
N SER A 75 -2.83 26.02 -18.83
CA SER A 75 -3.55 24.76 -18.58
C SER A 75 -2.64 23.52 -18.63
N GLN A 76 -1.61 23.54 -19.48
CA GLN A 76 -0.68 22.41 -19.59
C GLN A 76 0.12 22.20 -18.30
N LEU A 77 0.52 23.30 -17.63
CA LEU A 77 1.18 23.25 -16.33
C LEU A 77 0.23 22.69 -15.25
N ALA A 78 -1.01 23.16 -15.22
CA ALA A 78 -2.01 22.66 -14.26
C ALA A 78 -2.23 21.15 -14.39
N TRP A 79 -2.39 20.65 -15.62
CA TRP A 79 -2.51 19.22 -15.88
C TRP A 79 -1.23 18.43 -15.57
N ALA A 80 -0.05 19.01 -15.77
CA ALA A 80 1.21 18.39 -15.36
C ALA A 80 1.31 18.22 -13.84
N VAL A 81 0.90 19.25 -13.07
CA VAL A 81 0.84 19.18 -11.60
C VAL A 81 -0.15 18.09 -11.15
N ILE A 82 -1.35 18.05 -11.74
CA ILE A 82 -2.36 17.03 -11.43
C ILE A 82 -1.81 15.61 -11.69
N ARG A 83 -1.15 15.39 -12.84
CA ARG A 83 -0.53 14.09 -13.14
C ARG A 83 0.56 13.72 -12.13
N GLY A 84 1.36 14.68 -11.67
CA GLY A 84 2.36 14.46 -10.61
C GLY A 84 1.73 14.04 -9.27
N ILE A 85 0.63 14.68 -8.89
CA ILE A 85 -0.14 14.33 -7.68
C ILE A 85 -0.71 12.91 -7.83
N MET A 86 -1.35 12.60 -8.97
CA MET A 86 -1.91 11.25 -9.18
C MET A 86 -0.82 10.17 -9.23
N SER A 87 0.34 10.45 -9.82
CA SER A 87 1.47 9.51 -9.79
C SER A 87 1.93 9.22 -8.36
N SER A 88 1.87 10.21 -7.48
CA SER A 88 2.23 10.04 -6.06
C SER A 88 1.18 9.20 -5.32
N ILE A 89 -0.11 9.45 -5.56
CA ILE A 89 -1.21 8.66 -4.99
C ILE A 89 -1.15 7.20 -5.49
N ALA A 90 -0.93 7.00 -6.79
CA ALA A 90 -0.81 5.68 -7.41
C ALA A 90 0.33 4.86 -6.79
N ASN A 91 1.44 5.50 -6.40
CA ASN A 91 2.56 4.85 -5.73
C ASN A 91 2.16 4.27 -4.36
N PHE A 92 1.25 4.92 -3.65
CA PHE A 92 0.77 4.49 -2.33
C PHE A 92 -0.54 3.71 -2.37
N ALA A 93 -1.18 3.55 -3.53
CA ALA A 93 -2.49 2.91 -3.65
C ALA A 93 -2.54 1.51 -3.01
N THR A 94 -1.52 0.67 -3.21
CA THR A 94 -1.43 -0.66 -2.56
C THR A 94 -1.41 -0.54 -1.05
N LEU A 95 -0.58 0.37 -0.54
CA LEU A 95 -0.41 0.55 0.90
C LEU A 95 -1.70 1.07 1.53
N ILE A 96 -2.42 1.97 0.86
CA ILE A 96 -3.70 2.51 1.34
C ILE A 96 -4.73 1.40 1.51
N VAL A 97 -4.85 0.48 0.54
CA VAL A 97 -5.83 -0.61 0.60
C VAL A 97 -5.43 -1.69 1.62
N ASN A 98 -4.13 -1.93 1.77
CA ASN A 98 -3.59 -2.98 2.64
C ASN A 98 -3.17 -2.47 4.02
N ASP A 99 -3.39 -1.19 4.34
CA ASP A 99 -3.05 -0.62 5.65
C ASP A 99 -3.62 -1.40 6.85
N PRO A 100 -4.84 -1.98 6.77
CA PRO A 100 -5.37 -2.87 7.80
C PRO A 100 -4.47 -4.05 8.19
N ASP A 101 -3.56 -4.50 7.31
CA ASP A 101 -2.59 -5.56 7.64
C ASP A 101 -1.65 -5.17 8.78
N PHE A 102 -1.37 -3.87 8.91
CA PHE A 102 -0.45 -3.31 9.89
C PHE A 102 -1.20 -2.68 11.06
N SER A 103 -2.27 -1.92 10.76
CA SER A 103 -3.01 -1.19 11.79
C SER A 103 -3.74 -2.13 12.76
N ARG A 104 -4.06 -3.37 12.36
CA ARG A 104 -4.59 -4.41 13.28
C ARG A 104 -3.65 -4.80 14.42
N PHE A 105 -2.36 -4.47 14.33
CA PHE A 105 -1.38 -4.70 15.40
C PHE A 105 -1.16 -3.46 16.28
N ALA A 106 -1.84 -2.35 16.01
CA ALA A 106 -1.78 -1.15 16.83
C ALA A 106 -2.53 -1.38 18.16
N THR A 107 -1.98 -0.88 19.26
CA THR A 107 -2.63 -0.99 20.57
C THR A 107 -3.79 -0.03 20.72
N LYS A 108 -3.76 1.11 20.02
CA LYS A 108 -4.81 2.12 20.02
C LYS A 108 -5.15 2.56 18.59
N PRO A 109 -6.41 2.88 18.27
CA PRO A 109 -6.82 3.34 16.94
C PRO A 109 -6.02 4.56 16.44
N ASN A 110 -5.68 5.48 17.35
CA ASN A 110 -4.96 6.71 17.02
C ASN A 110 -3.46 6.51 16.76
N ASP A 111 -2.87 5.37 17.17
CA ASP A 111 -1.43 5.14 17.02
C ASP A 111 -1.05 4.95 15.54
N ALA A 112 -1.92 4.31 14.76
CA ALA A 112 -1.75 4.15 13.32
C ALA A 112 -1.90 5.49 12.58
N LEU A 113 -2.92 6.29 12.95
CA LEU A 113 -3.23 7.56 12.28
C LEU A 113 -2.09 8.56 12.36
N TRP A 114 -1.60 8.86 13.56
CA TRP A 114 -0.59 9.91 13.74
C TRP A 114 0.77 9.50 13.19
N SER A 115 1.16 8.24 13.35
CA SER A 115 2.43 7.75 12.83
C SER A 115 2.48 7.89 11.31
N GLN A 116 1.45 7.44 10.60
CA GLN A 116 1.37 7.53 9.14
C GLN A 116 1.23 8.97 8.64
N PHE A 117 0.40 9.79 9.29
CA PHE A 117 0.15 11.17 8.90
C PHE A 117 1.43 12.01 8.84
N PHE A 118 2.38 11.77 9.75
CA PHE A 118 3.67 12.46 9.73
C PHE A 118 4.72 11.72 8.90
N THR A 119 4.89 10.41 9.09
CA THR A 119 6.01 9.69 8.47
C THR A 119 5.88 9.55 6.96
N ILE A 120 4.67 9.37 6.42
CA ILE A 120 4.49 9.20 4.96
C ILE A 120 4.79 10.51 4.23
N PRO A 121 4.15 11.67 4.54
CA PRO A 121 4.42 12.90 3.81
C PRO A 121 5.85 13.41 3.99
N ILE A 122 6.38 13.36 5.22
CA ILE A 122 7.76 13.83 5.48
C ILE A 122 8.78 12.91 4.81
N GLY A 123 8.61 11.59 4.98
CA GLY A 123 9.50 10.60 4.36
C GLY A 123 9.49 10.69 2.84
N PHE A 124 8.30 10.82 2.24
CA PHE A 124 8.16 10.95 0.79
C PHE A 124 8.72 12.28 0.28
N ALA A 125 8.51 13.39 0.99
CA ALA A 125 9.07 14.70 0.63
C ALA A 125 10.60 14.68 0.65
N VAL A 126 11.21 14.14 1.71
CA VAL A 126 12.68 14.07 1.85
C VAL A 126 13.28 13.15 0.78
N THR A 127 12.70 11.98 0.56
CA THR A 127 13.21 11.04 -0.45
C THR A 127 13.03 11.55 -1.87
N SER A 128 11.88 12.18 -2.18
CA SER A 128 11.65 12.84 -3.48
C SER A 128 12.61 13.99 -3.71
N PHE A 129 12.86 14.81 -2.69
CA PHE A 129 13.85 15.89 -2.75
C PHE A 129 15.25 15.36 -3.06
N ILE A 130 15.70 14.32 -2.35
CA ILE A 130 16.99 13.66 -2.62
C ILE A 130 17.05 13.17 -4.08
N GLY A 131 16.01 12.47 -4.55
CA GLY A 131 15.95 11.95 -5.92
C GLY A 131 16.03 13.05 -6.99
N ILE A 132 15.25 14.12 -6.83
CA ILE A 132 15.23 15.25 -7.77
C ILE A 132 16.59 15.95 -7.85
N ILE A 133 17.21 16.23 -6.69
CA ILE A 133 18.51 16.90 -6.68
C ILE A 133 19.61 16.01 -7.25
N VAL A 134 19.65 14.72 -6.89
CA VAL A 134 20.65 13.78 -7.41
C VAL A 134 20.50 13.63 -8.93
N SER A 135 19.28 13.52 -9.43
CA SER A 135 18.99 13.46 -10.87
C SER A 135 19.39 14.75 -11.61
N SER A 136 19.12 15.90 -11.01
CA SER A 136 19.60 17.21 -11.49
C SER A 136 21.13 17.29 -11.53
N SER A 137 21.81 16.83 -10.48
CA SER A 137 23.27 16.77 -10.42
C SER A 137 23.85 15.88 -11.52
N SER A 138 23.17 14.80 -11.93
CA SER A 138 23.66 13.93 -13.00
C SER A 138 23.76 14.67 -14.34
N THR A 139 22.88 15.63 -14.62
CA THR A 139 22.94 16.46 -15.83
C THR A 139 24.20 17.30 -15.88
N VAL A 140 24.64 17.84 -14.74
CA VAL A 140 25.89 18.61 -14.65
C VAL A 140 27.11 17.70 -14.78
N ILE A 141 27.08 16.53 -14.16
CA ILE A 141 28.21 15.60 -14.11
C ILE A 141 28.41 14.87 -15.45
N TYR A 142 27.32 14.45 -16.09
CA TYR A 142 27.34 13.53 -17.24
C TYR A 142 26.69 14.08 -18.52
N GLY A 143 26.06 15.27 -18.46
CA GLY A 143 25.34 15.85 -19.61
C GLY A 143 23.95 15.26 -19.86
N GLU A 144 23.52 14.28 -19.06
CA GLU A 144 22.20 13.64 -19.17
C GLU A 144 21.50 13.55 -17.80
N THR A 145 20.17 13.68 -17.81
CA THR A 145 19.33 13.52 -16.62
C THR A 145 19.03 12.04 -16.41
N ILE A 146 19.63 11.45 -15.38
CA ILE A 146 19.46 10.04 -15.03
C ILE A 146 18.45 10.00 -13.87
N TRP A 147 17.31 9.36 -14.10
CA TRP A 147 16.24 9.26 -13.10
C TRP A 147 16.48 8.13 -12.09
N ASN A 148 17.23 7.09 -12.48
CA ASN A 148 17.49 5.92 -11.65
C ASN A 148 18.76 6.13 -10.80
N PRO A 149 18.66 6.13 -9.45
CA PRO A 149 19.80 6.34 -8.57
C PRO A 149 20.86 5.22 -8.66
N LEU A 150 20.45 4.00 -9.02
CA LEU A 150 21.38 2.87 -9.18
C LEU A 150 22.28 3.04 -10.42
N ASP A 151 21.75 3.66 -11.48
CA ASP A 151 22.52 3.95 -12.69
C ASP A 151 23.54 5.06 -12.43
N ILE A 152 23.19 6.05 -11.60
CA ILE A 152 24.13 7.10 -11.15
C ILE A 152 25.25 6.48 -10.31
N LEU A 153 24.92 5.62 -9.34
CA LEU A 153 25.93 4.91 -8.54
C LEU A 153 26.82 4.00 -9.41
N SER A 154 26.29 3.42 -10.47
CA SER A 154 27.06 2.64 -11.44
C SER A 154 28.05 3.52 -12.21
N ARG A 155 27.62 4.69 -12.70
CA ARG A 155 28.51 5.67 -13.33
C ARG A 155 29.51 6.29 -12.36
N PHE A 156 29.27 6.21 -11.04
CA PHE A 156 30.26 6.64 -10.05
C PHE A 156 31.45 5.69 -9.98
N LEU A 157 31.33 4.46 -10.49
CA LEU A 157 32.43 3.49 -10.54
C LEU A 157 33.42 3.74 -11.69
N ASP A 158 33.02 4.50 -12.70
CA ASP A 158 33.86 4.83 -13.85
C ASP A 158 35.03 5.73 -13.41
N GLY A 159 36.24 5.18 -13.41
CA GLY A 159 37.45 5.87 -12.93
C GLY A 159 37.54 5.99 -11.40
N ALA A 160 36.72 5.27 -10.64
CA ALA A 160 36.65 5.38 -9.19
C ALA A 160 37.91 4.88 -8.46
N SER A 161 38.35 5.67 -7.48
CA SER A 161 39.33 5.27 -6.47
C SER A 161 38.80 4.15 -5.56
N SER A 162 39.69 3.49 -4.81
CA SER A 162 39.30 2.44 -3.85
C SER A 162 38.31 2.93 -2.80
N GLY A 163 38.45 4.18 -2.33
CA GLY A 163 37.53 4.80 -1.38
C GLY A 163 36.15 5.05 -1.97
N GLU A 164 36.06 5.49 -3.22
CA GLU A 164 34.78 5.71 -3.90
C GLU A 164 34.06 4.38 -4.18
N ARG A 165 34.79 3.34 -4.59
CA ARG A 165 34.21 1.99 -4.74
C ARG A 165 33.61 1.48 -3.43
N PHE A 166 34.29 1.71 -2.31
CA PHE A 166 33.76 1.36 -0.98
C PHE A 166 32.51 2.21 -0.64
N GLY A 167 32.52 3.51 -0.93
CA GLY A 167 31.36 4.39 -0.75
C GLY A 167 30.14 3.92 -1.55
N VAL A 168 30.31 3.57 -2.82
CA VAL A 168 29.24 3.00 -3.66
C VAL A 168 28.71 1.70 -3.05
N PHE A 169 29.59 0.81 -2.57
CA PHE A 169 29.18 -0.42 -1.90
C PHE A 169 28.33 -0.16 -0.66
N VAL A 170 28.75 0.75 0.22
CA VAL A 170 28.01 1.08 1.46
C VAL A 170 26.63 1.65 1.14
N ILE A 171 26.53 2.60 0.21
CA ILE A 171 25.24 3.20 -0.20
C ILE A 171 24.34 2.14 -0.85
N SER A 172 24.90 1.33 -1.77
CA SER A 172 24.14 0.28 -2.45
C SER A 172 23.66 -0.80 -1.49
N ALA A 173 24.46 -1.17 -0.48
CA ALA A 173 24.07 -2.11 0.56
C ALA A 173 22.94 -1.54 1.45
N ALA A 174 22.99 -0.25 1.77
CA ALA A 174 21.91 0.43 2.48
C ALA A 174 20.61 0.47 1.66
N PHE A 175 20.68 0.72 0.35
CA PHE A 175 19.53 0.66 -0.54
C PHE A 175 18.98 -0.77 -0.69
N ALA A 176 19.85 -1.78 -0.73
CA ALA A 176 19.43 -3.17 -0.71
C ALA A 176 18.70 -3.53 0.60
N LEU A 177 19.19 -3.06 1.74
CA LEU A 177 18.50 -3.22 3.04
C LEU A 177 17.14 -2.51 3.05
N ALA A 178 17.07 -1.27 2.52
CA ALA A 178 15.82 -0.53 2.40
C ALA A 178 14.80 -1.31 1.54
N GLN A 179 15.24 -1.83 0.40
CA GLN A 179 14.42 -2.61 -0.51
C GLN A 179 13.95 -3.92 0.11
N LEU A 180 14.82 -4.61 0.84
CA LEU A 180 14.48 -5.84 1.58
C LEU A 180 13.34 -5.57 2.56
N GLY A 181 13.49 -4.53 3.40
CA GLY A 181 12.46 -4.18 4.38
C GLY A 181 11.12 -3.82 3.74
N THR A 182 11.13 -3.00 2.69
CA THR A 182 9.90 -2.64 1.97
C THR A 182 9.25 -3.86 1.32
N ASN A 183 10.02 -4.76 0.71
CA ASN A 183 9.48 -5.95 0.04
C ASN A 183 8.85 -6.95 1.02
N ILE A 184 9.40 -7.08 2.23
CA ILE A 184 8.80 -7.91 3.27
C ILE A 184 7.51 -7.27 3.76
N ALA A 185 7.56 -5.99 4.15
CA ALA A 185 6.40 -5.28 4.69
C ALA A 185 5.27 -5.20 3.67
N ALA A 186 5.47 -4.44 2.59
CA ALA A 186 4.40 -4.01 1.71
C ALA A 186 3.92 -5.10 0.74
N ASN A 187 4.74 -6.11 0.46
CA ASN A 187 4.43 -7.12 -0.56
C ASN A 187 4.23 -8.50 0.07
N SER A 188 5.24 -9.03 0.76
CA SER A 188 5.23 -10.42 1.23
C SER A 188 4.20 -10.67 2.33
N VAL A 189 4.07 -9.74 3.29
CA VAL A 189 3.09 -9.85 4.38
C VAL A 189 1.67 -9.67 3.84
N SER A 190 1.41 -8.65 3.01
CA SER A 190 0.07 -8.44 2.44
C SER A 190 -0.38 -9.58 1.54
N ALA A 191 0.47 -10.03 0.60
CA ALA A 191 0.16 -11.22 -0.20
C ALA A 191 -0.03 -12.47 0.67
N GLY A 192 0.72 -12.57 1.77
CA GLY A 192 0.56 -13.61 2.79
C GLY A 192 -0.81 -13.57 3.47
N THR A 193 -1.28 -12.38 3.87
CA THR A 193 -2.62 -12.21 4.45
C THR A 193 -3.70 -12.57 3.44
N ASP A 194 -3.63 -12.03 2.22
CA ASP A 194 -4.63 -12.26 1.17
C ASP A 194 -4.77 -13.75 0.82
N LEU A 195 -3.65 -14.44 0.59
CA LEU A 195 -3.66 -15.87 0.28
C LEU A 195 -4.14 -16.72 1.45
N THR A 196 -3.89 -16.29 2.70
CA THR A 196 -4.43 -16.95 3.89
C THR A 196 -5.94 -16.77 3.97
N ALA A 197 -6.48 -15.61 3.60
CA ALA A 197 -7.92 -15.39 3.54
C ALA A 197 -8.59 -16.23 2.44
N LEU A 198 -7.93 -16.39 1.28
CA LEU A 198 -8.46 -17.16 0.15
C LEU A 198 -8.40 -18.68 0.36
N LEU A 199 -7.29 -19.19 0.93
CA LEU A 199 -7.03 -20.61 1.10
C LEU A 199 -6.55 -20.93 2.53
N PRO A 200 -7.36 -20.63 3.57
CA PRO A 200 -6.94 -20.68 4.98
C PRO A 200 -6.49 -22.06 5.44
N ARG A 201 -6.97 -23.11 4.78
CA ARG A 201 -6.66 -24.52 5.10
C ARG A 201 -5.29 -24.95 4.56
N PHE A 202 -4.76 -24.27 3.55
CA PHE A 202 -3.54 -24.66 2.83
C PHE A 202 -2.40 -23.66 2.98
N ILE A 203 -2.73 -22.37 3.08
CA ILE A 203 -1.78 -21.27 3.09
C ILE A 203 -1.88 -20.54 4.43
N ASN A 204 -0.72 -20.30 5.02
CA ASN A 204 -0.54 -19.35 6.10
C ASN A 204 0.30 -18.17 5.60
N ILE A 205 0.40 -17.09 6.37
CA ILE A 205 1.10 -15.86 5.97
C ILE A 205 2.53 -16.15 5.49
N ARG A 206 3.25 -17.07 6.15
CA ARG A 206 4.62 -17.46 5.75
C ARG A 206 4.64 -18.13 4.37
N ARG A 207 3.79 -19.14 4.17
CA ARG A 207 3.67 -19.85 2.88
C ARG A 207 3.26 -18.89 1.77
N GLY A 208 2.31 -17.99 2.04
CA GLY A 208 1.87 -16.97 1.09
C GLY A 208 2.98 -16.00 0.70
N GLY A 209 3.82 -15.58 1.66
CA GLY A 209 5.00 -14.76 1.39
C GLY A 209 6.00 -15.45 0.45
N TYR A 210 6.23 -16.76 0.59
CA TYR A 210 7.08 -17.52 -0.35
C TYR A 210 6.46 -17.66 -1.74
N ILE A 211 5.14 -17.85 -1.82
CA ILE A 211 4.42 -17.85 -3.11
C ILE A 211 4.57 -16.48 -3.78
N CYS A 212 4.41 -15.39 -3.04
CA CYS A 212 4.63 -14.03 -3.54
C CYS A 212 6.06 -13.85 -4.08
N ALA A 213 7.08 -14.31 -3.34
CA ALA A 213 8.47 -14.24 -3.77
C ALA A 213 8.74 -15.07 -5.05
N ALA A 214 8.12 -16.24 -5.19
CA ALA A 214 8.25 -17.07 -6.38
C ALA A 214 7.58 -16.42 -7.61
N ILE A 215 6.35 -15.91 -7.45
CA ILE A 215 5.64 -15.21 -8.53
C ILE A 215 6.42 -13.96 -8.95
N GLY A 216 6.95 -13.19 -8.00
CA GLY A 216 7.76 -12.01 -8.29
C GLY A 216 9.01 -12.31 -9.12
N LEU A 217 9.64 -13.49 -8.95
CA LEU A 217 10.75 -13.94 -9.79
C LEU A 217 10.30 -14.31 -11.20
N VAL A 218 9.18 -15.03 -11.33
CA VAL A 218 8.64 -15.52 -12.61
C VAL A 218 8.07 -14.40 -13.48
N MET A 219 7.58 -13.31 -12.87
CA MET A 219 7.07 -12.13 -13.58
C MET A 219 8.13 -11.37 -14.38
N CYS A 220 9.43 -11.64 -14.18
CA CYS A 220 10.53 -10.96 -14.85
C CYS A 220 10.43 -9.42 -14.72
N PRO A 221 10.47 -8.87 -13.48
CA PRO A 221 10.09 -7.48 -13.19
C PRO A 221 10.98 -6.42 -13.85
N TRP A 222 12.17 -6.79 -14.32
CA TRP A 222 13.06 -5.88 -15.04
C TRP A 222 12.47 -5.35 -16.36
N HIS A 223 11.50 -6.03 -16.96
CA HIS A 223 10.77 -5.49 -18.11
C HIS A 223 9.93 -4.25 -17.76
N LEU A 224 9.43 -4.15 -16.53
CA LEU A 224 8.67 -2.99 -16.06
C LEU A 224 9.56 -1.75 -15.84
N LEU A 225 10.84 -1.97 -15.53
CA LEU A 225 11.82 -0.91 -15.28
C LEU A 225 12.58 -0.47 -16.53
N ALA A 226 12.26 -1.02 -17.70
CA ALA A 226 12.96 -0.72 -18.94
C ALA A 226 12.85 0.75 -19.37
N SER A 227 11.81 1.48 -18.94
CA SER A 227 11.70 2.93 -19.12
C SER A 227 10.82 3.59 -18.06
N SER A 228 11.04 4.88 -17.81
CA SER A 228 10.22 5.69 -16.89
C SER A 228 8.74 5.75 -17.33
N ASN A 229 8.48 5.86 -18.63
CA ASN A 229 7.12 5.88 -19.16
C ASN A 229 6.37 4.57 -18.89
N GLN A 230 7.00 3.42 -19.13
CA GLN A 230 6.37 2.12 -18.83
C GLN A 230 6.07 1.98 -17.34
N PHE A 231 6.96 2.47 -16.47
CA PHE A 231 6.75 2.46 -15.02
C PHE A 231 5.57 3.35 -14.59
N THR A 232 5.49 4.59 -15.08
CA THR A 232 4.39 5.51 -14.73
C THR A 232 3.05 5.03 -15.31
N THR A 233 3.03 4.48 -16.52
CA THR A 233 1.82 3.88 -17.11
C THR A 233 1.36 2.67 -16.30
N TYR A 234 2.28 1.81 -15.85
CA TYR A 234 1.96 0.69 -14.98
C TYR A 234 1.33 1.14 -13.65
N LEU A 235 1.94 2.12 -12.96
CA LEU A 235 1.39 2.68 -11.72
C LEU A 235 -0.02 3.26 -11.93
N SER A 236 -0.21 3.97 -13.04
CA SER A 236 -1.50 4.57 -13.39
C SER A 236 -2.57 3.52 -13.70
N ALA A 237 -2.20 2.45 -14.41
CA ALA A 237 -3.09 1.32 -14.68
C ALA A 237 -3.52 0.64 -13.38
N TYR A 238 -2.55 0.36 -12.51
CA TYR A 238 -2.76 -0.32 -11.25
C TYR A 238 -3.66 0.48 -10.29
N SER A 239 -3.48 1.82 -10.25
CA SER A 239 -4.32 2.76 -9.51
C SER A 239 -5.81 2.69 -9.88
N VAL A 240 -6.15 2.44 -11.16
CA VAL A 240 -7.55 2.30 -11.61
C VAL A 240 -8.26 1.15 -10.89
N PHE A 241 -7.59 0.00 -10.78
CA PHE A 241 -8.16 -1.17 -10.14
C PHE A 241 -8.26 -0.98 -8.63
N LEU A 242 -7.18 -0.54 -7.98
CA LEU A 242 -7.17 -0.40 -6.52
C LEU A 242 -8.11 0.68 -6.01
N SER A 243 -8.19 1.83 -6.68
CA SER A 243 -9.10 2.90 -6.29
C SER A 243 -10.57 2.46 -6.34
N SER A 244 -10.92 1.62 -7.31
CA SER A 244 -12.27 1.06 -7.44
C SER A 244 -12.60 0.07 -6.31
N ILE A 245 -11.62 -0.65 -5.79
CA ILE A 245 -11.78 -1.51 -4.60
C ILE A 245 -11.96 -0.62 -3.36
N ALA A 246 -11.06 0.36 -3.18
CA ALA A 246 -11.08 1.27 -2.05
C ALA A 246 -12.42 2.03 -1.93
N GLY A 247 -12.98 2.49 -3.06
CA GLY A 247 -14.28 3.16 -3.10
C GLY A 247 -15.42 2.29 -2.60
N VAL A 248 -15.46 1.02 -3.00
CA VAL A 248 -16.46 0.05 -2.52
C VAL A 248 -16.31 -0.22 -1.03
N ILE A 249 -15.10 -0.51 -0.56
CA ILE A 249 -14.83 -0.86 0.85
C ILE A 249 -15.16 0.32 1.78
N ILE A 250 -14.71 1.53 1.43
CA ILE A 250 -15.01 2.73 2.23
C ILE A 250 -16.50 3.03 2.24
N CYS A 251 -17.19 2.88 1.10
CA CYS A 251 -18.63 3.05 1.03
C CYS A 251 -19.38 2.06 1.93
N ASP A 252 -19.02 0.77 1.83
CA ASP A 252 -19.63 -0.31 2.61
C ASP A 252 -19.47 -0.06 4.11
N TYR A 253 -18.25 0.21 4.57
CA TYR A 253 -17.96 0.37 5.99
C TYR A 253 -18.57 1.63 6.59
N TYR A 254 -18.31 2.80 6.00
CA TYR A 254 -18.67 4.09 6.63
C TYR A 254 -20.10 4.52 6.34
N PHE A 255 -20.59 4.32 5.11
CA PHE A 255 -21.86 4.90 4.67
C PHE A 255 -23.03 3.91 4.76
N ILE A 256 -22.80 2.64 4.41
CA ILE A 256 -23.84 1.61 4.38
C ILE A 256 -23.98 0.93 5.74
N ARG A 257 -22.88 0.35 6.24
CA ARG A 257 -22.88 -0.40 7.50
C ARG A 257 -22.65 0.45 8.74
N LYS A 258 -22.04 1.64 8.58
CA LYS A 258 -21.74 2.59 9.66
C LYS A 258 -20.95 1.93 10.81
N GLY A 259 -19.87 1.24 10.45
CA GLY A 259 -19.01 0.51 11.40
C GLY A 259 -19.53 -0.87 11.83
N TYR A 260 -20.76 -1.25 11.47
CA TYR A 260 -21.31 -2.55 11.87
C TYR A 260 -20.81 -3.70 11.00
N LEU A 261 -20.06 -4.62 11.61
CA LEU A 261 -19.61 -5.86 10.99
C LEU A 261 -19.89 -7.04 11.91
N GLU A 262 -20.56 -8.07 11.40
CA GLU A 262 -20.77 -9.31 12.13
C GLU A 262 -19.56 -10.23 11.91
N VAL A 263 -18.55 -10.10 12.78
CA VAL A 263 -17.24 -10.74 12.62
C VAL A 263 -17.37 -12.26 12.43
N LYS A 264 -18.22 -12.93 13.20
CA LYS A 264 -18.44 -14.38 13.09
C LYS A 264 -18.91 -14.79 11.69
N GLU A 265 -19.80 -14.01 11.10
CA GLU A 265 -20.34 -14.29 9.77
C GLU A 265 -19.35 -13.98 8.65
N LEU A 266 -18.38 -13.07 8.84
CA LEU A 266 -17.29 -12.85 7.88
C LEU A 266 -16.41 -14.10 7.68
N TYR A 267 -16.35 -14.99 8.68
CA TYR A 267 -15.61 -16.26 8.61
C TYR A 267 -16.52 -17.47 8.29
N SER A 268 -17.78 -17.23 7.88
CA SER A 268 -18.78 -18.27 7.62
C SER A 268 -19.02 -18.47 6.13
N ALA A 269 -18.82 -19.70 5.63
CA ALA A 269 -19.19 -20.09 4.26
C ALA A 269 -20.64 -20.59 4.14
N GLN A 270 -21.47 -20.36 5.16
CA GLN A 270 -22.85 -20.84 5.19
C GLN A 270 -23.73 -20.00 4.26
N ARG A 271 -24.63 -20.66 3.52
CA ARG A 271 -25.56 -19.99 2.59
C ARG A 271 -26.48 -18.95 3.23
N ARG A 272 -26.69 -19.04 4.54
CA ARG A 272 -27.51 -18.11 5.32
C ARG A 272 -26.74 -16.90 5.82
N SER A 273 -25.41 -16.90 5.71
CA SER A 273 -24.60 -15.78 6.14
C SER A 273 -24.97 -14.51 5.37
N PRO A 274 -25.09 -13.35 6.02
CA PRO A 274 -25.35 -12.08 5.36
C PRO A 274 -24.30 -11.74 4.29
N TYR A 275 -23.09 -12.31 4.37
CA TYR A 275 -21.99 -12.06 3.45
C TYR A 275 -21.84 -13.11 2.34
N TYR A 276 -22.70 -14.15 2.29
CA TYR A 276 -22.59 -15.23 1.30
C TYR A 276 -23.09 -14.83 -0.09
N TYR A 277 -24.09 -13.96 -0.18
CA TYR A 277 -24.70 -13.51 -1.45
C TYR A 277 -25.00 -14.67 -2.43
N VAL A 278 -24.69 -14.51 -3.72
CA VAL A 278 -24.97 -15.50 -4.77
C VAL A 278 -23.70 -16.30 -5.05
N PHE A 279 -23.67 -17.56 -4.61
CA PHE A 279 -22.50 -18.45 -4.74
C PHE A 279 -21.20 -17.90 -4.10
N GLY A 280 -21.28 -17.06 -3.08
CA GLY A 280 -20.11 -16.40 -2.48
C GLY A 280 -19.75 -15.06 -3.12
N PHE A 281 -20.47 -14.62 -4.16
CA PHE A 281 -20.19 -13.38 -4.88
C PHE A 281 -21.22 -12.30 -4.59
N SER A 282 -20.75 -11.16 -4.07
CA SER A 282 -21.56 -9.95 -3.94
C SER A 282 -21.70 -9.25 -5.29
N TRP A 283 -22.85 -9.43 -5.94
CA TRP A 283 -23.12 -8.72 -7.19
C TRP A 283 -23.11 -7.20 -7.00
N TYR A 284 -23.41 -6.70 -5.80
CA TYR A 284 -23.28 -5.29 -5.44
C TYR A 284 -21.82 -4.80 -5.56
N GLY A 285 -20.91 -5.52 -4.91
CA GLY A 285 -19.49 -5.20 -4.88
C GLY A 285 -18.87 -5.24 -6.27
N TYR A 286 -19.13 -6.32 -7.03
CA TYR A 286 -18.58 -6.47 -8.38
C TYR A 286 -19.16 -5.46 -9.37
N THR A 287 -20.46 -5.15 -9.30
CA THR A 287 -21.07 -4.15 -10.19
C THR A 287 -20.50 -2.76 -9.93
N ALA A 288 -20.32 -2.40 -8.65
CA ALA A 288 -19.71 -1.14 -8.25
C ALA A 288 -18.22 -1.06 -8.66
N TYR A 289 -17.47 -2.13 -8.41
CA TYR A 289 -16.06 -2.25 -8.79
C TYR A 289 -15.86 -2.11 -10.31
N ILE A 290 -16.63 -2.86 -11.11
CA ILE A 290 -16.54 -2.81 -12.57
C ILE A 290 -16.92 -1.42 -13.08
N SER A 291 -17.94 -0.77 -12.51
CA SER A 291 -18.31 0.61 -12.87
C SER A 291 -17.14 1.60 -12.68
N GLY A 292 -16.38 1.47 -11.58
CA GLY A 292 -15.19 2.30 -11.32
C GLY A 292 -14.01 2.03 -12.28
N ILE A 293 -13.89 0.82 -12.80
CA ILE A 293 -12.90 0.50 -13.84
C ILE A 293 -13.33 1.09 -15.18
N LEU A 294 -14.61 0.89 -15.56
CA LEU A 294 -15.12 1.24 -16.87
C LEU A 294 -14.99 2.74 -17.19
N ILE A 295 -15.12 3.62 -16.19
CA ILE A 295 -14.96 5.07 -16.41
C ILE A 295 -13.53 5.45 -16.85
N ASN A 296 -12.54 4.65 -16.47
CA ASN A 296 -11.12 4.90 -16.74
C ASN A 296 -10.59 4.14 -17.96
N ILE A 297 -11.29 3.11 -18.43
CA ILE A 297 -10.75 2.16 -19.42
C ILE A 297 -10.44 2.82 -20.76
N VAL A 298 -11.28 3.76 -21.20
CA VAL A 298 -11.09 4.49 -22.46
C VAL A 298 -9.84 5.36 -22.38
N GLY A 299 -9.61 6.07 -21.28
CA GLY A 299 -8.40 6.86 -21.11
C GLY A 299 -7.14 6.00 -20.92
N PHE A 300 -7.28 4.82 -20.33
CA PHE A 300 -6.19 3.83 -20.23
C PHE A 300 -5.75 3.33 -21.62
N VAL A 301 -6.70 3.00 -22.51
CA VAL A 301 -6.40 2.66 -23.92
C VAL A 301 -5.63 3.79 -24.61
N GLY A 302 -5.97 5.05 -24.29
CA GLY A 302 -5.21 6.22 -24.70
C GLY A 302 -3.76 6.21 -24.24
N ALA A 303 -3.53 5.93 -22.95
CA ALA A 303 -2.20 5.89 -22.35
C ALA A 303 -1.29 4.79 -22.93
N VAL A 304 -1.88 3.73 -23.50
CA VAL A 304 -1.15 2.62 -24.15
C VAL A 304 -0.82 2.94 -25.63
N GLY A 305 -1.26 4.08 -26.16
CA GLY A 305 -0.84 4.59 -27.46
C GLY A 305 -1.91 4.57 -28.55
N HIS A 306 -3.18 4.45 -28.18
CA HIS A 306 -4.30 4.57 -29.12
C HIS A 306 -4.96 5.95 -29.05
N ASP A 307 -5.55 6.39 -30.16
CA ASP A 307 -6.30 7.64 -30.18
C ASP A 307 -7.63 7.50 -29.43
N VAL A 308 -7.86 8.36 -28.45
CA VAL A 308 -9.08 8.37 -27.63
C VAL A 308 -9.57 9.80 -27.39
N PRO A 309 -10.87 10.01 -27.13
CA PRO A 309 -11.42 11.34 -26.89
C PRO A 309 -10.70 12.06 -25.75
N ILE A 310 -10.47 13.37 -25.91
CA ILE A 310 -9.73 14.17 -24.94
C ILE A 310 -10.35 14.14 -23.54
N GLY A 311 -11.69 14.05 -23.45
CA GLY A 311 -12.41 13.91 -22.18
C GLY A 311 -12.03 12.64 -21.42
N ALA A 312 -11.83 11.51 -22.12
CA ALA A 312 -11.40 10.27 -21.51
C ALA A 312 -9.96 10.36 -20.98
N GLN A 313 -9.10 11.12 -21.67
CA GLN A 313 -7.74 11.38 -21.19
C GLN A 313 -7.75 12.23 -19.91
N TYR A 314 -8.63 13.24 -19.82
CA TYR A 314 -8.77 14.04 -18.61
C TYR A 314 -9.30 13.25 -17.41
N ILE A 315 -10.28 12.36 -17.63
CA ILE A 315 -10.77 11.45 -16.59
C ILE A 315 -9.63 10.54 -16.10
N TYR A 316 -8.85 9.99 -17.02
CA TYR A 316 -7.72 9.12 -16.68
C TYR A 316 -6.57 9.85 -15.98
N ASN A 317 -6.36 11.14 -16.27
CA ASN A 317 -5.46 11.99 -15.49
C ASN A 317 -5.91 12.16 -14.03
N LEU A 318 -7.15 11.81 -13.70
CA LEU A 318 -7.73 11.78 -12.36
C LEU A 318 -8.12 10.36 -11.94
N ASN A 319 -7.47 9.33 -12.50
CA ASN A 319 -7.94 7.95 -12.46
C ASN A 319 -8.33 7.44 -11.07
N PHE A 320 -7.52 7.77 -10.05
CA PHE A 320 -7.75 7.30 -8.68
C PHE A 320 -9.08 7.83 -8.15
N PHE A 321 -9.31 9.14 -8.23
CA PHE A 321 -10.56 9.74 -7.75
C PHE A 321 -11.76 9.35 -8.62
N ALA A 322 -11.58 9.25 -9.94
CA ALA A 322 -12.64 8.80 -10.83
C ALA A 322 -13.10 7.37 -10.48
N GLY A 323 -12.15 6.43 -10.32
CA GLY A 323 -12.46 5.05 -9.93
C GLY A 323 -13.08 4.96 -8.54
N PHE A 324 -12.50 5.66 -7.57
CA PHE A 324 -12.98 5.71 -6.18
C PHE A 324 -14.42 6.25 -6.07
N ILE A 325 -14.69 7.42 -6.67
CA ILE A 325 -15.99 8.08 -6.57
C ILE A 325 -17.07 7.30 -7.32
N VAL A 326 -16.77 6.82 -8.53
CA VAL A 326 -17.75 6.10 -9.35
C VAL A 326 -18.10 4.74 -8.72
N SER A 327 -17.10 4.00 -8.25
CA SER A 327 -17.35 2.71 -7.58
C SER A 327 -18.09 2.89 -6.26
N GLY A 328 -17.65 3.79 -5.39
CA GLY A 328 -18.33 4.08 -4.12
C GLY A 328 -19.74 4.62 -4.32
N GLY A 329 -19.93 5.53 -5.28
CA GLY A 329 -21.24 6.06 -5.66
C GLY A 329 -22.18 4.98 -6.19
N MET A 330 -21.69 4.09 -7.06
CA MET A 330 -22.49 2.98 -7.57
C MET A 330 -22.88 2.00 -6.46
N TYR A 331 -21.95 1.68 -5.56
CA TYR A 331 -22.23 0.83 -4.40
C TYR A 331 -23.30 1.45 -3.50
N TYR A 332 -23.17 2.75 -3.22
CA TYR A 332 -24.14 3.51 -2.45
C TYR A 332 -25.54 3.48 -3.07
N LEU A 333 -25.63 3.74 -4.38
CA LEU A 333 -26.90 3.73 -5.11
C LEU A 333 -27.55 2.35 -5.06
N LEU A 334 -26.77 1.29 -5.32
CA LEU A 334 -27.28 -0.08 -5.25
C LEU A 334 -27.79 -0.43 -3.85
N ALA A 335 -27.07 -0.02 -2.80
CA ALA A 335 -27.47 -0.24 -1.42
C ALA A 335 -28.72 0.53 -0.99
N ARG A 336 -29.06 1.63 -1.68
CA ARG A 336 -30.32 2.36 -1.48
C ARG A 336 -31.49 1.75 -2.23
N LEU A 337 -31.23 1.14 -3.38
CA LEU A 337 -32.27 0.59 -4.25
C LEU A 337 -32.67 -0.83 -3.87
N VAL A 338 -31.77 -1.58 -3.23
CA VAL A 338 -31.98 -2.99 -2.90
C VAL A 338 -31.61 -3.25 -1.45
N PRO A 339 -32.34 -4.12 -0.72
CA PRO A 339 -32.03 -4.44 0.67
C PRO A 339 -30.61 -4.99 0.84
N PHE A 340 -29.87 -4.39 1.76
CA PHE A 340 -28.54 -4.83 2.15
C PHE A 340 -28.60 -5.61 3.47
N PRO A 341 -27.98 -6.80 3.56
CA PRO A 341 -27.94 -7.56 4.79
C PRO A 341 -26.90 -7.02 5.77
N ALA A 342 -27.11 -7.23 7.07
CA ALA A 342 -26.19 -6.86 8.16
C ALA A 342 -25.75 -5.39 8.13
N THR A 343 -26.72 -4.47 8.16
CA THR A 343 -26.50 -3.01 8.21
C THR A 343 -27.00 -2.41 9.52
N SER A 344 -26.48 -1.24 9.89
CA SER A 344 -26.94 -0.48 11.06
C SER A 344 -27.46 0.90 10.65
N ASP A 345 -28.53 1.36 11.31
CA ASP A 345 -29.09 2.70 11.10
C ASP A 345 -28.23 3.81 11.73
N LYS A 346 -27.41 3.46 12.73
CA LYS A 346 -26.50 4.37 13.44
C LYS A 346 -25.08 3.82 13.44
N TRP A 347 -24.10 4.68 13.73
CA TRP A 347 -22.74 4.21 13.94
C TRP A 347 -22.71 3.15 15.04
N ASN A 348 -22.24 1.95 14.71
CA ASN A 348 -22.23 0.80 15.61
C ASN A 348 -21.02 -0.10 15.32
N GLU A 349 -19.86 0.34 15.80
CA GLU A 349 -18.64 -0.47 15.77
C GLU A 349 -18.68 -1.41 16.98
N VAL A 350 -18.95 -2.70 16.72
CA VAL A 350 -19.08 -3.70 17.77
C VAL A 350 -17.68 -4.14 18.19
N ASP A 351 -17.35 -3.92 19.46
CA ASP A 351 -16.07 -4.33 20.02
C ASP A 351 -16.07 -5.86 20.18
N SER A 352 -15.34 -6.56 19.31
CA SER A 352 -15.33 -8.04 19.25
C SER A 352 -14.83 -8.68 20.53
N ASP A 353 -14.00 -7.97 21.29
CA ASP A 353 -13.48 -8.43 22.58
C ASP A 353 -14.62 -8.54 23.62
N ILE A 354 -15.54 -7.57 23.63
CA ILE A 354 -16.72 -7.60 24.51
C ILE A 354 -17.64 -8.77 24.16
N GLN A 355 -17.77 -9.11 22.88
CA GLN A 355 -18.66 -10.18 22.42
C GLN A 355 -18.10 -11.58 22.72
N HIS A 356 -16.78 -11.78 22.59
CA HIS A 356 -16.11 -13.01 23.06
C HIS A 356 -16.23 -13.19 24.58
N HIS A 357 -16.14 -12.11 25.36
CA HIS A 357 -16.28 -12.14 26.82
C HIS A 357 -17.73 -12.29 27.29
N ALA A 358 -18.70 -11.72 26.56
CA ALA A 358 -20.12 -11.92 26.81
C ALA A 358 -20.55 -13.37 26.50
N GLU A 359 -20.02 -13.98 25.44
CA GLU A 359 -20.28 -15.39 25.16
C GLU A 359 -19.55 -16.33 26.15
N SER A 360 -18.32 -16.00 26.59
CA SER A 360 -17.59 -16.82 27.57
C SER A 360 -18.18 -16.73 28.98
N SER A 361 -18.74 -15.58 29.37
CA SER A 361 -19.46 -15.42 30.65
C SER A 361 -20.82 -16.12 30.64
N VAL A 362 -21.53 -16.13 29.50
CA VAL A 362 -22.77 -16.90 29.31
C VAL A 362 -22.51 -18.42 29.28
N TYR A 363 -21.31 -18.85 28.86
CA TYR A 363 -20.89 -20.26 28.86
C TYR A 363 -20.03 -20.69 30.07
N GLY A 364 -19.94 -19.86 31.12
CA GLY A 364 -19.39 -20.28 32.42
C GLY A 364 -17.89 -20.60 32.44
N ARG A 365 -17.04 -19.75 31.81
CA ARG A 365 -15.61 -19.70 32.14
C ARG A 365 -15.35 -18.48 33.01
N ASP A 366 -14.87 -18.71 34.23
CA ASP A 366 -14.56 -17.67 35.21
C ASP A 366 -13.52 -16.69 34.66
N ALA A 367 -13.90 -15.42 34.54
CA ALA A 367 -12.99 -14.31 34.30
C ALA A 367 -12.15 -14.05 35.55
N THR A 368 -10.90 -13.64 35.37
CA THR A 368 -9.97 -13.41 36.48
C THR A 368 -10.21 -12.07 37.17
N ASP A 369 -9.93 -11.95 38.47
CA ASP A 369 -10.25 -10.76 39.31
C ASP A 369 -9.64 -9.43 38.83
N GLU A 370 -8.60 -9.46 37.97
CA GLU A 370 -8.04 -8.27 37.33
C GLU A 370 -8.92 -7.75 36.18
N GLU A 371 -9.62 -8.63 35.48
CA GLU A 371 -10.51 -8.28 34.35
C GLU A 371 -11.81 -7.63 34.82
N SER A 372 -12.33 -8.05 35.99
CA SER A 372 -13.53 -7.47 36.62
C SER A 372 -13.36 -5.99 36.98
N ARG A 373 -12.15 -5.57 37.40
CA ARG A 373 -11.87 -4.18 37.79
C ARG A 373 -11.80 -3.22 36.61
N TYR A 374 -11.45 -3.70 35.41
CA TYR A 374 -11.47 -2.90 34.20
C TYR A 374 -12.92 -2.61 33.76
N PHE A 375 -13.82 -3.59 33.96
CA PHE A 375 -15.23 -3.50 33.60
C PHE A 375 -16.00 -2.43 34.40
N ASP A 376 -15.77 -2.36 35.73
CA ASP A 376 -16.36 -1.33 36.60
C ASP A 376 -15.89 0.10 36.28
N ALA A 377 -14.72 0.24 35.64
CA ALA A 377 -14.17 1.54 35.26
C ALA A 377 -14.75 2.10 33.95
N VAL A 378 -15.27 1.24 33.06
CA VAL A 378 -15.74 1.62 31.71
C VAL A 378 -17.25 1.88 31.67
N LEU A 379 -18.02 1.30 32.59
CA LEU A 379 -19.48 1.50 32.68
C LEU A 379 -19.88 1.96 34.10
N PRO A 380 -19.92 3.28 34.39
CA PRO A 380 -20.54 3.75 35.62
C PRO A 380 -22.06 3.52 35.51
N GLY A 381 -22.53 2.48 36.20
CA GLY A 381 -23.88 1.95 36.10
C GLY A 381 -24.99 2.95 36.40
N ASP A 382 -25.98 2.97 35.51
CA ASP A 382 -27.32 3.50 35.73
C ASP A 382 -28.00 2.65 36.82
N LYS A 383 -28.27 3.25 37.98
CA LYS A 383 -28.94 2.58 39.10
C LYS A 383 -30.43 2.44 38.81
N GLY A 384 -30.80 1.40 38.07
CA GLY A 384 -32.19 1.00 37.83
C GLY A 384 -32.74 0.04 38.89
N ASN A 385 -33.71 0.55 39.65
CA ASN A 385 -34.62 -0.07 40.61
C ASN A 385 -34.69 -1.62 40.72
N ASP A 386 -34.51 -2.09 41.95
CA ASP A 386 -35.02 -3.35 42.49
C ASP A 386 -36.53 -3.51 42.26
N ILE A 387 -36.92 -4.59 41.59
CA ILE A 387 -38.26 -5.18 41.76
C ILE A 387 -38.08 -6.66 42.11
N HIS A 388 -37.92 -6.89 43.41
CA HIS A 388 -37.96 -8.20 44.03
C HIS A 388 -39.39 -8.78 43.99
N ASN A 389 -39.56 -9.82 43.18
CA ASN A 389 -40.20 -11.10 43.50
C ASN A 389 -41.09 -11.16 44.76
N LYS A 390 -42.41 -11.37 44.60
CA LYS A 390 -43.23 -12.13 45.57
C LYS A 390 -44.20 -13.05 44.85
N ARG A 391 -43.91 -14.35 44.96
CA ARG A 391 -44.85 -15.46 44.79
C ARG A 391 -45.97 -15.38 45.84
N ARG A 392 -47.23 -15.47 45.41
CA ARG A 392 -48.24 -16.41 45.92
C ARG A 392 -49.34 -16.59 44.90
#